data_AF-A0A0D9RPS8-F1
#
_entry.id   AF-A0A0D9RPS8-F1
#
_cell.length_a   1.000
_cell.length_b   1.000
_cell.length_c   1.000
_cell.angle_alpha   90.00
_cell.angle_beta   90.00
_cell.angle_gamma   90.00
#
_symmetry.space_group_name_H-M   'P 1'
#
loop_
_entity.id
_entity.type
_entity.pdbx_description
1 polymer ?
#
loop_
_entity_poly.entity_id
_entity_poly.type
_entity_poly.pdbx_seq_one_letter_code
_entity_poly.pdbx_strand_id
1 'polypeptide(L)'
;MEGVLYKWTNYLSGWQPRWFLLCGGILSYYDSPEDAWKGCKGSIQMAVCEIQVHSVDNTRMDLIIPGEQYFYLKARSVAERQRWLVALGSAKACLTDSRTQKEKEFAENTENLKTKMSELRLYCDLLVQQVDKTKEVTTTGVSNSEEGIDVGTLLKSTCNTFLKTLEECMQIANAAFTSELLYRTPPGSPQLAMLKSSKMKHPIIPVHNSLERQMELSTCENGSLNMEINGEEEILMKNKNSLSLKSAEIDCSISSEENTDDNITVQGEIMKEDGIENLKNHDNNLTQSGSDSSCSPECLWEEGKEVIPTFFSTMNTSFSDIELLEDSGIPTEAFLASCYAVVPVLDKLGPTVFAPVKMDLVGNIKKVNQKYITNKEEFTTLQKIVLHEVEADVAQVRNSATEALLWLKRGLKFLKGFLTEVKNGEKDIQTALNNAYGKTLRQHHGWVVRGVFALALRAAPSYEDFVAALTIKEGDHQKEAFSIGMQRDLSLYLPAMEKQLAILDTLYEVHGLESDEVV
;
A
#
# COMPACT_ATOMS: atom_id res chain seq x y z
N MET A 1 -19.22 -27.48 -10.49
CA MET A 1 -20.64 -27.85 -10.26
C MET A 1 -21.48 -26.60 -10.39
N GLU A 2 -22.66 -26.68 -10.98
CA GLU A 2 -23.58 -25.54 -11.10
C GLU A 2 -25.03 -25.98 -10.90
N GLY A 3 -25.90 -25.04 -10.54
CA GLY A 3 -27.32 -25.31 -10.35
C GLY A 3 -28.03 -24.27 -9.49
N VAL A 4 -29.35 -24.37 -9.41
CA VAL A 4 -30.17 -23.43 -8.64
C VAL A 4 -30.28 -23.88 -7.18
N LEU A 5 -30.00 -22.97 -6.25
CA LEU A 5 -30.30 -23.11 -4.83
C LEU A 5 -31.16 -21.93 -4.38
N TYR A 6 -32.00 -22.15 -3.39
CA TYR A 6 -32.72 -21.07 -2.73
C TYR A 6 -31.82 -20.45 -1.68
N LYS A 7 -31.52 -19.16 -1.80
CA LYS A 7 -30.74 -18.40 -0.83
C LYS A 7 -31.68 -17.50 -0.02
N TRP A 8 -31.51 -17.47 1.29
CA TRP A 8 -32.19 -16.47 2.13
C TRP A 8 -31.62 -15.07 1.85
N THR A 9 -32.50 -14.09 1.65
CA THR A 9 -32.12 -12.72 1.32
C THR A 9 -32.42 -11.75 2.46
N ASN A 10 -33.68 -11.61 2.87
CA ASN A 10 -34.11 -10.77 4.01
C ASN A 10 -35.53 -11.17 4.45
N TYR A 11 -36.09 -10.54 5.49
CA TYR A 11 -37.45 -10.83 5.98
C TYR A 11 -38.57 -10.45 5.00
N LEU A 12 -38.33 -9.56 4.04
CA LEU A 12 -39.32 -9.11 3.06
C LEU A 12 -39.40 -10.04 1.83
N SER A 13 -38.25 -10.48 1.33
CA SER A 13 -38.10 -11.28 0.12
C SER A 13 -37.88 -12.77 0.42
N GLY A 14 -37.46 -13.13 1.63
CA GLY A 14 -37.29 -14.50 2.09
C GLY A 14 -36.31 -15.32 1.23
N TRP A 15 -36.70 -16.56 0.93
CA TRP A 15 -35.93 -17.50 0.10
C TRP A 15 -36.09 -17.17 -1.38
N GLN A 16 -34.98 -16.88 -2.06
CA GLN A 16 -34.97 -16.54 -3.48
C GLN A 16 -34.13 -17.55 -4.27
N PRO A 17 -34.61 -18.04 -5.42
CA PRO A 17 -33.81 -18.90 -6.28
C PRO A 17 -32.64 -18.09 -6.83
N ARG A 18 -31.44 -18.64 -6.71
CA ARG A 18 -30.22 -18.10 -7.29
C ARG A 18 -29.46 -19.21 -7.98
N TRP A 19 -28.82 -18.88 -9.09
CA TRP A 19 -27.96 -19.84 -9.78
C TRP A 19 -26.56 -19.78 -9.18
N PHE A 20 -26.08 -20.92 -8.70
CA PHE A 20 -24.79 -21.08 -8.07
C PHE A 20 -23.83 -21.81 -9.00
N LEU A 21 -22.57 -21.37 -8.99
CA LEU A 21 -21.45 -21.95 -9.72
C LEU A 21 -20.29 -22.18 -8.76
N LEU A 22 -19.95 -23.44 -8.54
CA LEU A 22 -18.77 -23.90 -7.82
C LEU A 22 -17.66 -24.24 -8.83
N CYS A 23 -16.62 -23.40 -8.87
CA CYS A 23 -15.46 -23.57 -9.74
C CYS A 23 -14.17 -23.12 -9.04
N GLY A 24 -13.10 -23.89 -9.18
CA GLY A 24 -11.78 -23.53 -8.63
C GLY A 24 -11.74 -23.31 -7.11
N GLY A 25 -12.61 -23.99 -6.35
CA GLY A 25 -12.71 -23.79 -4.90
C GLY A 25 -13.47 -22.53 -4.48
N ILE A 26 -14.11 -21.84 -5.42
CA ILE A 26 -14.95 -20.66 -5.18
C ILE A 26 -16.39 -21.00 -5.55
N LEU A 27 -17.32 -20.73 -4.63
CA LEU A 27 -18.75 -20.79 -4.86
C LEU A 27 -19.28 -19.39 -5.13
N SER A 28 -19.71 -19.10 -6.36
CA SER A 28 -20.29 -17.81 -6.75
C SER A 28 -21.78 -17.96 -7.04
N TYR A 29 -22.57 -16.88 -6.89
CA TYR A 29 -23.99 -16.89 -7.26
C TYR A 29 -24.43 -15.67 -8.07
N TYR A 30 -25.50 -15.90 -8.84
CA TYR A 30 -26.08 -14.98 -9.80
C TYR A 30 -27.61 -15.02 -9.70
N ASP A 31 -28.27 -14.01 -10.29
CA ASP A 31 -29.73 -13.95 -10.35
C ASP A 31 -30.27 -15.08 -11.24
N SER A 32 -29.67 -15.24 -12.42
CA SER A 32 -29.91 -16.37 -13.34
C SER A 32 -28.62 -16.72 -14.11
N PRO A 33 -28.56 -17.88 -14.80
CA PRO A 33 -27.44 -18.22 -15.67
C PRO A 33 -27.21 -17.18 -16.78
N GLU A 34 -28.29 -16.64 -17.34
CA GLU A 34 -28.27 -15.66 -18.44
C GLU A 34 -27.78 -14.29 -17.97
N ASP A 35 -27.82 -14.03 -16.67
CA ASP A 35 -27.34 -12.79 -16.04
C ASP A 35 -25.87 -12.86 -15.60
N ALA A 36 -25.15 -13.95 -15.89
CA ALA A 36 -23.75 -14.12 -15.49
C ALA A 36 -22.82 -13.02 -16.03
N TRP A 37 -23.14 -12.41 -17.17
CA TRP A 37 -22.39 -11.30 -17.76
C TRP A 37 -22.50 -9.98 -16.97
N LYS A 38 -23.52 -9.84 -16.10
CA LYS A 38 -23.69 -8.66 -15.23
C LYS A 38 -22.77 -8.68 -14.01
N GLY A 39 -22.00 -9.76 -13.83
CA GLY A 39 -21.13 -9.97 -12.67
C GLY A 39 -21.82 -10.73 -11.54
N CYS A 40 -21.02 -11.38 -10.69
CA CYS A 40 -21.54 -12.17 -9.58
C CYS A 40 -22.13 -11.30 -8.47
N LYS A 41 -23.23 -11.75 -7.85
CA LYS A 41 -23.87 -11.07 -6.71
C LYS A 41 -23.16 -11.33 -5.39
N GLY A 42 -22.37 -12.40 -5.34
CA GLY A 42 -21.50 -12.72 -4.23
C GLY A 42 -20.80 -14.04 -4.46
N SER A 43 -19.70 -14.24 -3.74
CA SER A 43 -18.88 -15.44 -3.83
C SER A 43 -18.27 -15.79 -2.47
N ILE A 44 -17.99 -17.08 -2.28
CA ILE A 44 -17.40 -17.66 -1.07
C ILE A 44 -16.23 -18.54 -1.46
N GLN A 45 -15.10 -18.38 -0.79
CA GLN A 45 -13.96 -19.29 -0.90
C GLN A 45 -14.23 -20.53 -0.02
N MET A 46 -14.25 -21.72 -0.63
CA MET A 46 -14.56 -22.96 0.09
C MET A 46 -13.53 -23.34 1.16
N ALA A 47 -12.29 -22.84 1.06
CA ALA A 47 -11.22 -23.10 2.03
C ALA A 47 -11.52 -22.55 3.44
N VAL A 48 -12.21 -21.41 3.52
CA VAL A 48 -12.48 -20.71 4.80
C VAL A 48 -13.92 -20.89 5.27
N CYS A 49 -14.75 -21.54 4.46
CA CYS A 49 -16.16 -21.74 4.74
C CYS A 49 -16.39 -23.02 5.55
N GLU A 50 -17.17 -22.95 6.61
CA GLU A 50 -17.77 -24.09 7.30
C GLU A 50 -19.09 -24.49 6.64
N ILE A 51 -19.29 -25.79 6.46
CA ILE A 51 -20.50 -26.35 5.86
C ILE A 51 -21.33 -26.94 7.00
N GLN A 52 -22.45 -26.31 7.32
CA GLN A 52 -23.36 -26.78 8.36
C GLN A 52 -24.59 -27.45 7.75
N VAL A 53 -24.79 -28.71 8.09
CA VAL A 53 -25.94 -29.50 7.65
C VAL A 53 -27.08 -29.30 8.65
N HIS A 54 -28.22 -28.80 8.18
CA HIS A 54 -29.37 -28.61 9.07
C HIS A 54 -29.93 -29.96 9.53
N SER A 55 -30.14 -30.12 10.85
CA SER A 55 -30.54 -31.40 11.48
C SER A 55 -31.99 -31.79 11.23
N VAL A 56 -32.88 -30.81 11.13
CA VAL A 56 -34.33 -31.03 10.91
C VAL A 56 -34.75 -30.90 9.44
N ASP A 57 -34.38 -29.82 8.76
CA ASP A 57 -34.66 -29.64 7.33
C ASP A 57 -33.63 -30.36 6.45
N ASN A 58 -34.02 -31.52 5.93
CA ASN A 58 -33.20 -32.35 5.05
C ASN A 58 -32.95 -31.77 3.65
N THR A 59 -33.45 -30.57 3.35
CA THR A 59 -33.16 -29.82 2.11
C THR A 59 -32.27 -28.61 2.35
N ARG A 60 -32.00 -28.25 3.61
CA ARG A 60 -31.23 -27.06 3.99
C ARG A 60 -29.77 -27.38 4.35
N MET A 61 -28.89 -26.51 3.91
CA MET A 61 -27.46 -26.49 4.26
C MET A 61 -27.03 -25.03 4.36
N ASP A 62 -26.24 -24.72 5.37
CA ASP A 62 -25.80 -23.36 5.63
C ASP A 62 -24.28 -23.29 5.46
N LEU A 63 -23.82 -22.23 4.81
CA LEU A 63 -22.40 -21.95 4.58
C LEU A 63 -22.02 -20.75 5.44
N ILE A 64 -21.05 -20.97 6.33
CA ILE A 64 -20.67 -20.00 7.35
C ILE A 64 -19.20 -19.64 7.12
N ILE A 65 -18.93 -18.35 6.96
CA ILE A 65 -17.58 -17.80 7.08
C ILE A 65 -17.50 -17.15 8.45
N PRO A 66 -16.74 -17.71 9.40
CA PRO A 66 -16.63 -17.14 10.74
C PRO A 66 -16.22 -15.66 10.67
N GLY A 67 -17.00 -14.78 11.30
CA GLY A 67 -16.73 -13.35 11.38
C GLY A 67 -17.11 -12.50 10.15
N GLU A 68 -17.62 -13.09 9.06
CA GLU A 68 -17.90 -12.34 7.82
C GLU A 68 -19.32 -12.53 7.28
N GLN A 69 -19.65 -13.71 6.76
CA GLN A 69 -20.86 -13.92 5.97
C GLN A 69 -21.56 -15.25 6.26
N TYR A 70 -22.89 -15.21 6.21
CA TYR A 70 -23.77 -16.37 6.35
C TYR A 70 -24.61 -16.56 5.10
N PHE A 71 -24.44 -17.70 4.43
CA PHE A 71 -25.29 -18.10 3.31
C PHE A 71 -26.20 -19.23 3.77
N TYR A 72 -27.45 -18.89 4.05
CA TYR A 72 -28.49 -19.88 4.28
C TYR A 72 -28.99 -20.39 2.93
N LEU A 73 -28.81 -21.68 2.66
CA LEU A 73 -29.11 -22.30 1.38
C LEU A 73 -30.07 -23.47 1.52
N LYS A 74 -30.96 -23.62 0.55
CA LYS A 74 -31.92 -24.71 0.47
C LYS A 74 -31.96 -25.27 -0.94
N ALA A 75 -31.81 -26.58 -1.07
CA ALA A 75 -31.94 -27.28 -2.35
C ALA A 75 -33.40 -27.62 -2.65
N ARG A 76 -33.73 -27.94 -3.91
CA ARG A 76 -35.08 -28.34 -4.29
C ARG A 76 -35.45 -29.73 -3.79
N SER A 77 -34.45 -30.57 -3.51
CA SER A 77 -34.64 -31.93 -3.01
C SER A 77 -33.49 -32.37 -2.11
N VAL A 78 -33.73 -33.40 -1.31
CA VAL A 78 -32.69 -34.03 -0.47
C VAL A 78 -31.55 -34.58 -1.34
N ALA A 79 -31.87 -35.14 -2.51
CA ALA A 79 -30.87 -35.65 -3.45
C ALA A 79 -29.99 -34.54 -4.01
N GLU A 80 -30.58 -33.40 -4.36
CA GLU A 80 -29.84 -32.24 -4.85
C GLU A 80 -28.96 -31.62 -3.76
N ARG A 81 -29.48 -31.49 -2.53
CA ARG A 81 -28.68 -31.09 -1.37
C ARG A 81 -27.47 -32.01 -1.20
N GLN A 82 -27.66 -33.33 -1.27
CA GLN A 82 -26.57 -34.27 -1.13
C GLN A 82 -25.50 -34.10 -2.22
N ARG A 83 -25.91 -33.88 -3.47
CA ARG A 83 -24.96 -33.58 -4.56
C ARG A 83 -24.14 -32.33 -4.27
N TRP A 84 -24.78 -31.27 -3.78
CA TRP A 84 -24.08 -30.04 -3.41
C TRP A 84 -23.14 -30.25 -2.23
N LEU A 85 -23.57 -30.94 -1.18
CA LEU A 85 -22.71 -31.24 -0.02
C LEU A 85 -21.46 -32.01 -0.43
N VAL A 86 -21.60 -33.01 -1.31
CA VAL A 86 -20.45 -33.75 -1.84
C VAL A 86 -19.51 -32.83 -2.60
N ALA A 87 -20.02 -32.03 -3.55
CA ALA A 87 -19.17 -31.16 -4.34
C ALA A 87 -18.47 -30.06 -3.52
N LEU A 88 -19.19 -29.44 -2.58
CA LEU A 88 -18.65 -28.43 -1.67
C LEU A 88 -17.61 -29.04 -0.72
N GLY A 89 -17.89 -30.22 -0.18
CA GLY A 89 -16.96 -30.98 0.67
C GLY A 89 -15.69 -31.39 -0.07
N SER A 90 -15.83 -31.91 -1.30
CA SER A 90 -14.68 -32.25 -2.16
C SER A 90 -13.85 -31.01 -2.51
N ALA A 91 -14.49 -29.91 -2.88
CA ALA A 91 -13.78 -28.65 -3.16
C ALA A 91 -13.02 -28.13 -1.93
N LYS A 92 -13.59 -28.25 -0.73
CA LYS A 92 -12.93 -27.89 0.53
C LYS A 92 -11.74 -28.80 0.83
N ALA A 93 -11.88 -30.11 0.67
CA ALA A 93 -10.83 -31.10 0.93
C ALA A 93 -9.62 -30.97 -0.04
N CYS A 94 -9.87 -30.76 -1.33
CA CYS A 94 -8.79 -30.55 -2.31
C CYS A 94 -7.92 -29.32 -1.98
N LEU A 95 -8.51 -28.29 -1.37
CA LEU A 95 -7.77 -27.08 -0.97
C LEU A 95 -6.89 -27.34 0.27
N THR A 96 -7.37 -28.12 1.24
CA THR A 96 -6.58 -28.48 2.43
C THR A 96 -5.41 -29.42 2.09
N ASP A 97 -5.60 -30.34 1.13
CA ASP A 97 -4.53 -31.22 0.66
C ASP A 97 -3.47 -30.44 -0.14
N SER A 98 -3.88 -29.49 -0.99
CA SER A 98 -2.94 -28.63 -1.72
C SER A 98 -2.14 -27.70 -0.80
N ARG A 99 -2.74 -27.23 0.30
CA ARG A 99 -2.08 -26.41 1.31
C ARG A 99 -1.07 -27.21 2.10
N THR A 100 -1.45 -28.38 2.61
CA THR A 100 -0.54 -29.25 3.36
C THR A 100 0.59 -29.79 2.49
N GLN A 101 0.32 -30.10 1.21
CA GLN A 101 1.37 -30.47 0.26
C GLN A 101 2.33 -29.30 -0.01
N LYS A 102 1.83 -28.08 -0.23
CA LYS A 102 2.68 -26.89 -0.39
C LYS A 102 3.49 -26.56 0.85
N GLU A 103 2.90 -26.69 2.05
CA GLU A 103 3.59 -26.51 3.32
C GLU A 103 4.69 -27.56 3.51
N LYS A 104 4.44 -28.83 3.13
CA LYS A 104 5.43 -29.90 3.17
C LYS A 104 6.56 -29.70 2.14
N GLU A 105 6.23 -29.35 0.91
CA GLU A 105 7.20 -29.04 -0.15
C GLU A 105 8.03 -27.80 0.21
N PHE A 106 7.42 -26.77 0.80
CA PHE A 106 8.13 -25.59 1.30
C PHE A 106 9.07 -25.93 2.46
N ALA A 107 8.62 -26.75 3.41
CA ALA A 107 9.45 -27.22 4.52
C ALA A 107 10.63 -28.05 4.02
N GLU A 108 10.41 -28.97 3.08
CA GLU A 108 11.45 -29.80 2.47
C GLU A 108 12.44 -28.96 1.66
N ASN A 109 11.97 -28.01 0.85
CA ASN A 109 12.82 -27.07 0.11
C ASN A 109 13.64 -26.19 1.06
N THR A 110 13.07 -25.80 2.20
CA THR A 110 13.77 -25.01 3.23
C THR A 110 14.88 -25.82 3.91
N GLU A 111 14.63 -27.08 4.26
CA GLU A 111 15.66 -27.97 4.85
C GLU A 111 16.77 -28.32 3.84
N ASN A 112 16.41 -28.56 2.58
CA ASN A 112 17.38 -28.77 1.50
C ASN A 112 18.26 -27.53 1.29
N LEU A 113 17.67 -26.33 1.31
CA LEU A 113 18.43 -25.08 1.20
C LEU A 113 19.37 -24.87 2.39
N LYS A 114 18.95 -25.17 3.63
CA LYS A 114 19.82 -25.11 4.81
C LYS A 114 21.02 -26.06 4.70
N THR A 115 20.78 -27.26 4.21
CA THR A 115 21.83 -28.27 3.98
C THR A 115 22.84 -27.76 2.96
N LYS A 116 22.36 -27.26 1.81
CA LYS A 116 23.23 -26.71 0.75
C LYS A 116 23.98 -25.45 1.17
N MET A 117 23.37 -24.58 1.97
CA MET A 117 24.06 -23.43 2.58
C MET A 117 25.17 -23.86 3.54
N SER A 118 25.01 -25.00 4.23
CA SER A 118 26.04 -25.56 5.10
C SER A 118 27.19 -26.16 4.27
N GLU A 119 26.89 -26.83 3.16
CA GLU A 119 27.88 -27.29 2.17
C GLU A 119 28.69 -26.11 1.60
N LEU A 120 28.03 -24.99 1.24
CA LEU A 120 28.71 -23.79 0.75
C LEU A 120 29.69 -23.20 1.76
N ARG A 121 29.33 -23.21 3.05
CA ARG A 121 30.25 -22.76 4.11
C ARG A 121 31.47 -23.65 4.20
N LEU A 122 31.28 -24.98 4.18
CA LEU A 122 32.39 -25.94 4.17
C LEU A 122 33.29 -25.75 2.95
N TYR A 123 32.73 -25.51 1.77
CA TYR A 123 33.52 -25.22 0.57
C TYR A 123 34.23 -23.86 0.64
N CYS A 124 33.62 -22.84 1.23
CA CYS A 124 34.26 -21.55 1.48
C CYS A 124 35.47 -21.72 2.40
N ASP A 125 35.32 -22.44 3.52
CA ASP A 125 36.39 -22.73 4.46
C ASP A 125 37.53 -23.52 3.78
N LEU A 126 37.17 -24.49 2.95
CA LEU A 126 38.14 -25.28 2.18
C LEU A 126 38.89 -24.41 1.15
N LEU A 127 38.20 -23.49 0.46
CA LEU A 127 38.84 -22.55 -0.47
C LEU A 127 39.80 -21.62 0.25
N VAL A 128 39.44 -21.10 1.42
CA VAL A 128 40.31 -20.25 2.24
C VAL A 128 41.56 -21.03 2.65
N GLN A 129 41.41 -22.26 3.16
CA GLN A 129 42.54 -23.13 3.52
C GLN A 129 43.46 -23.44 2.33
N GLN A 130 42.88 -23.71 1.15
CA GLN A 130 43.67 -23.99 -0.05
C GLN A 130 44.42 -22.74 -0.53
N VAL A 131 43.79 -21.57 -0.51
CA VAL A 131 44.43 -20.29 -0.88
C VAL A 131 45.57 -19.95 0.07
N ASP A 132 45.39 -20.14 1.37
CA ASP A 132 46.43 -19.86 2.38
C ASP A 132 47.61 -20.84 2.24
N LYS A 133 47.34 -22.12 2.01
CA LYS A 133 48.38 -23.13 1.70
C LYS A 133 49.14 -22.79 0.41
N THR A 134 48.47 -22.24 -0.60
CA THR A 134 49.11 -21.81 -1.85
C THR A 134 50.01 -20.59 -1.63
N LYS A 135 49.60 -19.65 -0.77
CA LYS A 135 50.42 -18.49 -0.37
C LYS A 135 51.67 -18.91 0.40
N GLU A 136 51.56 -19.85 1.34
CA GLU A 136 52.70 -20.35 2.11
C GLU A 136 53.76 -21.00 1.21
N VAL A 137 53.37 -21.87 0.27
CA VAL A 137 54.29 -22.52 -0.69
C VAL A 137 55.01 -21.52 -1.58
N THR A 138 54.38 -20.38 -1.87
CA THR A 138 54.99 -19.31 -2.69
C THR A 138 56.02 -18.49 -1.89
N THR A 139 55.89 -18.44 -0.55
CA THR A 139 56.80 -17.67 0.32
C THR A 139 58.07 -18.42 0.75
N THR A 140 58.10 -19.76 0.70
CA THR A 140 59.24 -20.57 1.18
C THR A 140 60.28 -20.96 0.13
N GLY A 141 60.12 -20.57 -1.14
CA GLY A 141 61.21 -20.58 -2.13
C GLY A 141 61.89 -21.94 -2.39
N VAL A 142 61.17 -23.06 -2.27
CA VAL A 142 61.67 -24.38 -2.70
C VAL A 142 60.78 -24.90 -3.83
N SER A 143 61.30 -24.87 -5.05
CA SER A 143 60.65 -25.39 -6.24
C SER A 143 60.75 -26.91 -6.30
N ASN A 144 59.72 -27.61 -5.82
CA ASN A 144 59.42 -28.97 -6.26
C ASN A 144 58.39 -28.89 -7.40
N SER A 145 58.84 -29.12 -8.62
CA SER A 145 58.06 -28.93 -9.87
C SER A 145 56.92 -29.93 -10.08
N GLU A 146 56.65 -30.83 -9.14
CA GLU A 146 55.58 -31.84 -9.24
C GLU A 146 54.33 -31.53 -8.38
N GLU A 147 54.45 -30.78 -7.27
CA GLU A 147 53.30 -30.48 -6.37
C GLU A 147 52.49 -29.24 -6.78
N GLY A 148 53.08 -28.28 -7.50
CA GLY A 148 52.40 -27.04 -7.89
C GLY A 148 51.25 -27.21 -8.87
N ILE A 149 51.25 -28.31 -9.64
CA ILE A 149 50.19 -28.64 -10.60
C ILE A 149 48.96 -29.22 -9.88
N ASP A 150 49.15 -29.87 -8.72
CA ASP A 150 48.09 -30.54 -7.95
C ASP A 150 47.26 -29.55 -7.08
N VAL A 151 47.90 -28.53 -6.52
CA VAL A 151 47.20 -27.52 -5.71
C VAL A 151 46.27 -26.64 -6.57
N GLY A 152 46.70 -26.28 -7.79
CA GLY A 152 45.90 -25.48 -8.71
C GLY A 152 44.70 -26.23 -9.28
N THR A 153 44.83 -27.53 -9.56
CA THR A 153 43.71 -28.39 -9.99
C THR A 153 42.74 -28.64 -8.86
N LEU A 154 43.23 -28.83 -7.63
CA LEU A 154 42.41 -28.98 -6.43
C LEU A 154 41.58 -27.71 -6.15
N LEU A 155 42.20 -26.53 -6.19
CA LEU A 155 41.51 -25.25 -6.01
C LEU A 155 40.43 -25.04 -7.08
N LYS A 156 40.75 -25.34 -8.35
CA LYS A 156 39.79 -25.26 -9.45
C LYS A 156 38.61 -26.22 -9.24
N SER A 157 38.86 -27.43 -8.73
CA SER A 157 37.83 -28.42 -8.41
C SER A 157 36.91 -27.94 -7.28
N THR A 158 37.48 -27.39 -6.21
CA THR A 158 36.70 -26.83 -5.09
C THR A 158 35.89 -25.61 -5.52
N CYS A 159 36.44 -24.70 -6.34
CA CYS A 159 35.71 -23.57 -6.91
C CYS A 159 34.53 -24.04 -7.78
N ASN A 160 34.73 -25.03 -8.65
CA ASN A 160 33.66 -25.57 -9.49
C ASN A 160 32.54 -26.20 -8.65
N THR A 161 32.91 -26.91 -7.59
CA THR A 161 31.93 -27.53 -6.67
C THR A 161 31.15 -26.47 -5.92
N PHE A 162 31.83 -25.44 -5.40
CA PHE A 162 31.19 -24.28 -4.76
C PHE A 162 30.19 -23.58 -5.69
N LEU A 163 30.59 -23.26 -6.93
CA LEU A 163 29.72 -22.61 -7.90
C LEU A 163 28.50 -23.48 -8.23
N LYS A 164 28.68 -24.80 -8.36
CA LYS A 164 27.58 -25.73 -8.60
C LYS A 164 26.61 -25.77 -7.43
N THR A 165 27.10 -25.86 -6.19
CA THR A 165 26.25 -25.84 -4.99
C THR A 165 25.53 -24.50 -4.82
N LEU A 166 26.14 -23.39 -5.24
CA LEU A 166 25.53 -22.08 -5.23
C LEU A 166 24.38 -21.98 -6.25
N GLU A 167 24.61 -22.49 -7.46
CA GLU A 167 23.58 -22.61 -8.50
C GLU A 167 22.39 -23.46 -8.00
N GLU A 168 22.66 -24.60 -7.35
CA GLU A 168 21.63 -25.44 -6.73
C GLU A 168 20.85 -24.68 -5.64
N CYS A 169 21.52 -23.88 -4.80
CA CYS A 169 20.85 -23.01 -3.83
C CYS A 169 19.93 -21.99 -4.50
N MET A 170 20.41 -21.34 -5.57
CA MET A 170 19.62 -20.36 -6.32
C MET A 170 18.39 -21.01 -6.98
N GLN A 171 18.52 -22.23 -7.49
CA GLN A 171 17.40 -22.97 -8.08
C GLN A 171 16.36 -23.37 -7.02
N ILE A 172 16.78 -23.88 -5.86
CA ILE A 172 15.88 -24.24 -4.76
C ILE A 172 15.16 -22.99 -4.24
N ALA A 173 15.89 -21.88 -4.05
CA ALA A 173 15.30 -20.61 -3.63
C ALA A 173 14.31 -20.10 -4.68
N ASN A 174 14.68 -20.05 -5.96
CA ASN A 174 13.78 -19.62 -7.02
C ASN A 174 12.53 -20.50 -7.08
N ALA A 175 12.64 -21.83 -6.96
CA ALA A 175 11.48 -22.73 -6.96
C ALA A 175 10.56 -22.49 -5.74
N ALA A 176 11.12 -22.25 -4.56
CA ALA A 176 10.35 -21.94 -3.35
C ALA A 176 9.62 -20.59 -3.44
N PHE A 177 10.22 -19.58 -4.07
CA PHE A 177 9.67 -18.22 -4.11
C PHE A 177 8.88 -17.88 -5.39
N THR A 178 9.04 -18.63 -6.49
CA THR A 178 8.26 -18.41 -7.73
C THR A 178 6.95 -19.19 -7.79
N SER A 179 6.83 -20.30 -7.05
CA SER A 179 5.61 -21.14 -7.01
C SER A 179 4.40 -20.43 -6.37
N GLU A 180 4.64 -19.34 -5.63
CA GLU A 180 3.60 -18.51 -5.00
C GLU A 180 2.91 -17.55 -5.98
N LEU A 181 3.45 -17.35 -7.20
CA LEU A 181 3.00 -16.32 -8.15
C LEU A 181 2.14 -16.82 -9.32
N LEU A 182 1.82 -18.12 -9.42
CA LEU A 182 1.01 -18.66 -10.52
C LEU A 182 -0.32 -19.26 -10.04
N TYR A 183 -1.28 -18.38 -9.72
CA TYR A 183 -2.69 -18.76 -9.93
C TYR A 183 -2.96 -18.75 -11.44
N ARG A 184 -2.92 -19.94 -12.05
CA ARG A 184 -3.43 -20.16 -13.40
C ARG A 184 -4.92 -19.79 -13.45
N THR A 185 -5.27 -18.88 -14.34
CA THR A 185 -6.63 -18.69 -14.84
C THR A 185 -7.15 -19.99 -15.48
N PRO A 186 -8.44 -20.34 -15.36
CA PRO A 186 -9.01 -21.54 -15.97
C PRO A 186 -8.91 -21.50 -17.51
N PRO A 187 -8.68 -22.65 -18.18
CA PRO A 187 -8.69 -22.71 -19.64
C PRO A 187 -10.14 -22.64 -20.14
N GLY A 188 -10.50 -21.56 -20.84
CA GLY A 188 -11.81 -21.43 -21.49
C GLY A 188 -12.45 -20.06 -21.39
N SER A 189 -11.78 -19.01 -21.88
CA SER A 189 -12.45 -17.75 -22.26
C SER A 189 -11.78 -17.19 -23.51
N PRO A 190 -12.55 -16.65 -24.47
CA PRO A 190 -12.06 -16.34 -25.81
C PRO A 190 -11.04 -15.20 -25.79
N GLN A 191 -10.02 -15.35 -26.63
CA GLN A 191 -8.98 -14.34 -26.87
C GLN A 191 -9.61 -12.99 -27.21
N LEU A 192 -9.42 -11.98 -26.36
CA LEU A 192 -9.68 -10.59 -26.76
C LEU A 192 -8.64 -10.23 -27.82
N ALA A 193 -9.12 -9.93 -29.02
CA ALA A 193 -8.32 -9.47 -30.13
C ALA A 193 -7.52 -8.21 -29.71
N MET A 194 -6.22 -8.29 -29.95
CA MET A 194 -5.23 -7.24 -29.79
C MET A 194 -5.60 -6.02 -30.66
N LEU A 195 -6.18 -4.99 -30.05
CA LEU A 195 -6.32 -3.67 -30.68
C LEU A 195 -4.93 -3.03 -30.77
N LYS A 196 -4.33 -3.13 -31.96
CA LYS A 196 -3.13 -2.35 -32.31
C LYS A 196 -3.50 -0.85 -32.31
N SER A 197 -2.75 -0.09 -31.53
CA SER A 197 -2.68 1.37 -31.63
C SER A 197 -2.02 1.78 -32.96
N SER A 198 -2.69 2.65 -33.72
CA SER A 198 -2.03 3.45 -34.76
C SER A 198 -2.58 4.87 -34.79
N LYS A 199 -1.80 5.76 -34.17
CA LYS A 199 -1.54 7.18 -34.46
C LYS A 199 -2.60 8.01 -35.22
N MET A 200 -3.02 9.09 -34.55
CA MET A 200 -3.72 10.27 -35.07
C MET A 200 -3.13 10.85 -36.37
N LYS A 201 -4.02 11.26 -37.30
CA LYS A 201 -3.83 12.43 -38.18
C LYS A 201 -5.17 13.21 -38.31
N HIS A 202 -5.04 14.53 -38.37
CA HIS A 202 -6.06 15.60 -38.23
C HIS A 202 -7.17 15.64 -39.30
N PRO A 203 -8.28 16.38 -39.05
CA PRO A 203 -9.48 16.38 -39.90
C PRO A 203 -9.44 17.50 -40.96
N ILE A 204 -9.86 17.17 -42.19
CA ILE A 204 -10.32 18.12 -43.22
C ILE A 204 -11.48 17.45 -43.99
N ILE A 205 -12.63 18.14 -44.06
CA ILE A 205 -13.87 17.86 -44.82
C ILE A 205 -13.79 18.63 -46.17
N PRO A 206 -14.61 18.45 -47.24
CA PRO A 206 -15.51 17.37 -47.75
C PRO A 206 -15.18 16.96 -49.23
N VAL A 207 -15.99 16.08 -49.86
CA VAL A 207 -16.70 16.30 -51.15
C VAL A 207 -17.10 14.98 -51.88
N HIS A 208 -18.41 14.85 -52.11
CA HIS A 208 -19.21 14.20 -53.18
C HIS A 208 -19.04 12.77 -53.74
N ASN A 209 -20.24 12.18 -53.97
CA ASN A 209 -20.68 11.28 -55.07
C ASN A 209 -20.21 9.81 -55.02
N SER A 210 -20.96 8.77 -55.39
CA SER A 210 -22.33 8.58 -55.93
C SER A 210 -22.50 7.08 -56.27
N LEU A 211 -23.74 6.56 -56.23
CA LEU A 211 -24.24 5.26 -56.78
C LEU A 211 -23.66 3.97 -56.14
N GLU A 212 -24.35 2.84 -55.98
CA GLU A 212 -25.49 2.22 -56.67
C GLU A 212 -26.08 1.12 -55.75
N ARG A 213 -27.38 1.14 -55.40
CA ARG A 213 -28.51 0.35 -55.95
C ARG A 213 -28.54 -1.15 -55.57
N GLN A 214 -29.54 -1.52 -54.76
CA GLN A 214 -30.51 -2.64 -54.93
C GLN A 214 -31.38 -2.67 -53.65
N MET A 215 -32.62 -2.15 -53.64
CA MET A 215 -33.89 -2.88 -53.86
C MET A 215 -33.86 -4.29 -53.23
N GLU A 216 -34.69 -4.62 -52.24
CA GLU A 216 -36.13 -4.87 -52.41
C GLU A 216 -37.03 -4.30 -51.29
N LEU A 217 -38.26 -4.00 -51.71
CA LEU A 217 -39.41 -3.47 -50.99
C LEU A 217 -40.39 -4.61 -50.64
N SER A 218 -41.06 -4.51 -49.49
CA SER A 218 -42.51 -4.75 -49.32
C SER A 218 -42.93 -4.34 -47.90
N THR A 219 -43.51 -3.14 -47.72
CA THR A 219 -44.95 -2.83 -47.56
C THR A 219 -45.60 -3.46 -46.31
N CYS A 220 -45.82 -2.69 -45.23
CA CYS A 220 -47.01 -1.85 -44.90
C CYS A 220 -48.26 -2.72 -44.60
N GLU A 221 -49.09 -2.53 -43.55
CA GLU A 221 -49.70 -1.32 -42.98
C GLU A 221 -50.25 -1.52 -41.55
N ASN A 222 -50.28 -0.40 -40.81
CA ASN A 222 -51.31 0.18 -39.92
C ASN A 222 -52.35 -0.66 -39.13
N GLY A 223 -52.58 -0.19 -37.90
CA GLY A 223 -53.83 -0.41 -37.16
C GLY A 223 -53.85 0.22 -35.76
N SER A 224 -54.19 1.51 -35.69
CA SER A 224 -54.56 2.26 -34.47
C SER A 224 -55.93 1.82 -33.93
N LEU A 225 -56.19 1.95 -32.61
CA LEU A 225 -57.33 2.71 -32.05
C LEU A 225 -57.34 2.71 -30.51
N ASN A 226 -57.64 3.89 -29.99
CA ASN A 226 -57.91 4.25 -28.59
C ASN A 226 -59.20 3.61 -28.04
N MET A 227 -59.33 3.47 -26.71
CA MET A 227 -60.45 4.09 -25.97
C MET A 227 -60.17 4.19 -24.47
N GLU A 228 -60.59 5.32 -23.92
CA GLU A 228 -60.51 5.83 -22.55
C GLU A 228 -61.64 5.32 -21.61
N ILE A 229 -61.62 5.88 -20.39
CA ILE A 229 -62.72 6.19 -19.43
C ILE A 229 -62.78 5.23 -18.22
N ASN A 230 -62.97 5.61 -16.96
CA ASN A 230 -62.82 6.83 -16.13
C ASN A 230 -63.31 6.45 -14.70
N GLY A 231 -63.03 7.30 -13.69
CA GLY A 231 -63.73 7.34 -12.37
C GLY A 231 -62.81 7.05 -11.19
N GLU A 232 -62.27 8.02 -10.45
CA GLU A 232 -62.85 9.04 -9.52
C GLU A 232 -63.20 8.51 -8.11
N GLU A 233 -62.53 9.08 -7.10
CA GLU A 233 -63.03 9.62 -5.80
C GLU A 233 -61.81 9.82 -4.85
N GLU A 234 -61.33 11.04 -4.62
CA GLU A 234 -61.75 12.08 -3.65
C GLU A 234 -61.23 11.92 -2.20
N ILE A 235 -60.44 12.94 -1.81
CA ILE A 235 -60.46 13.71 -0.55
C ILE A 235 -60.14 13.00 0.79
N LEU A 236 -59.01 13.39 1.41
CA LEU A 236 -59.05 14.04 2.74
C LEU A 236 -57.78 14.86 3.03
N MET A 237 -57.93 16.18 2.99
CA MET A 237 -57.06 17.17 3.65
C MET A 237 -57.18 17.06 5.18
N LYS A 238 -56.05 17.07 5.89
CA LYS A 238 -56.00 17.59 7.27
C LYS A 238 -54.74 18.42 7.47
N ASN A 239 -54.92 19.72 7.27
CA ASN A 239 -54.16 20.79 7.88
C ASN A 239 -54.31 20.74 9.42
N LYS A 240 -53.22 20.97 10.15
CA LYS A 240 -53.23 21.78 11.38
C LYS A 240 -51.83 22.32 11.67
N ASN A 241 -51.69 23.63 11.49
CA ASN A 241 -50.61 24.45 12.01
C ASN A 241 -50.73 24.68 13.51
N SER A 242 -49.56 24.87 14.13
CA SER A 242 -49.19 25.75 15.25
C SER A 242 -49.99 25.71 16.55
N LEU A 243 -49.28 25.58 17.68
CA LEU A 243 -49.18 26.63 18.69
C LEU A 243 -48.01 26.38 19.68
N SER A 244 -47.27 27.46 19.89
CA SER A 244 -46.22 27.75 20.87
C SER A 244 -46.73 27.76 22.32
N LEU A 245 -45.85 27.49 23.31
CA LEU A 245 -45.40 28.44 24.35
C LEU A 245 -44.52 27.75 25.43
N LYS A 246 -43.33 28.35 25.67
CA LYS A 246 -42.71 28.77 26.96
C LYS A 246 -42.64 27.78 28.15
N SER A 247 -41.74 27.86 29.12
CA SER A 247 -40.51 28.58 29.49
C SER A 247 -40.22 28.08 30.91
N ALA A 248 -38.96 27.90 31.31
CA ALA A 248 -38.56 28.03 32.72
C ALA A 248 -37.05 28.22 32.80
N GLU A 249 -36.63 29.49 32.82
CA GLU A 249 -35.42 29.94 33.48
C GLU A 249 -35.62 29.85 35.00
N ILE A 250 -34.60 29.45 35.74
CA ILE A 250 -34.32 29.96 37.10
C ILE A 250 -32.81 30.20 37.18
N ASP A 251 -32.47 31.48 37.36
CA ASP A 251 -31.18 32.03 37.77
C ASP A 251 -30.72 31.53 39.14
N CYS A 252 -29.41 31.50 39.38
CA CYS A 252 -28.84 32.27 40.49
C CYS A 252 -27.33 32.47 40.36
N SER A 253 -26.91 33.68 40.71
CA SER A 253 -25.60 34.29 40.55
C SER A 253 -24.67 34.06 41.75
N ILE A 254 -23.36 34.28 41.50
CA ILE A 254 -22.34 34.93 42.34
C ILE A 254 -22.04 34.33 43.74
N SER A 255 -20.77 33.95 43.94
CA SER A 255 -19.94 34.45 45.04
C SER A 255 -18.45 34.22 44.75
N SER A 256 -17.71 35.31 44.67
CA SER A 256 -16.26 35.46 44.80
C SER A 256 -15.83 35.46 46.27
N GLU A 257 -14.65 34.95 46.59
CA GLU A 257 -13.73 35.36 47.69
C GLU A 257 -12.45 34.49 47.52
N GLU A 258 -11.31 35.03 47.09
CA GLU A 258 -10.32 35.88 47.79
C GLU A 258 -9.41 35.08 48.75
N ASN A 259 -8.10 35.13 48.48
CA ASN A 259 -6.94 34.95 49.38
C ASN A 259 -5.67 35.16 48.51
N THR A 260 -5.18 36.40 48.38
CA THR A 260 -4.12 37.08 49.17
C THR A 260 -2.69 36.67 48.82
N ASP A 261 -1.92 37.73 48.60
CA ASP A 261 -0.51 37.86 48.20
C ASP A 261 0.51 37.10 49.07
N ASP A 262 1.69 36.85 48.49
CA ASP A 262 2.93 37.34 49.10
C ASP A 262 4.06 37.50 48.07
N ASN A 263 4.61 38.72 48.03
CA ASN A 263 5.78 39.17 47.29
C ASN A 263 7.02 39.08 48.20
N ILE A 264 8.14 38.51 47.75
CA ILE A 264 9.48 38.87 48.26
C ILE A 264 10.46 39.03 47.09
N THR A 265 11.00 40.24 46.98
CA THR A 265 12.16 40.67 46.19
C THR A 265 13.44 40.45 46.99
N VAL A 266 14.59 40.17 46.35
CA VAL A 266 15.93 40.78 46.60
C VAL A 266 17.00 40.21 45.62
N GLN A 267 17.68 41.15 44.94
CA GLN A 267 19.10 41.28 44.48
C GLN A 267 19.99 40.04 44.33
N GLY A 268 20.99 39.93 43.45
CA GLY A 268 21.80 40.81 42.58
C GLY A 268 22.98 39.93 42.08
N GLU A 269 23.53 40.08 40.87
CA GLU A 269 24.91 40.56 40.53
C GLU A 269 25.17 40.07 39.08
N ILE A 270 25.27 40.93 38.07
CA ILE A 270 26.50 41.53 37.46
C ILE A 270 27.66 40.54 37.26
N MET A 271 27.99 40.24 35.98
CA MET A 271 29.27 40.56 35.33
C MET A 271 29.21 40.26 33.82
N LYS A 272 29.23 41.33 33.01
CA LYS A 272 29.67 41.35 31.61
C LYS A 272 31.06 41.98 31.60
N GLU A 273 31.94 41.49 30.74
CA GLU A 273 33.25 42.09 30.46
C GLU A 273 33.25 42.70 29.06
N ASP A 274 33.77 43.93 28.99
CA ASP A 274 33.78 44.87 27.86
C ASP A 274 34.95 44.63 26.89
N GLY A 275 34.81 45.22 25.69
CA GLY A 275 35.92 45.46 24.76
C GLY A 275 35.50 46.23 23.52
N ILE A 276 35.40 47.55 23.64
CA ILE A 276 35.13 48.53 22.56
C ILE A 276 36.45 48.99 21.93
N GLU A 277 36.49 49.22 20.61
CA GLU A 277 37.18 50.38 20.04
C GLU A 277 36.53 50.88 18.72
N ASN A 278 36.18 52.17 18.73
CA ASN A 278 35.64 52.97 17.62
C ASN A 278 36.80 53.57 16.80
N LEU A 279 36.59 53.87 15.51
CA LEU A 279 36.95 55.20 14.98
C LEU A 279 36.33 55.56 13.59
N LYS A 280 35.70 56.74 13.61
CA LYS A 280 35.71 57.85 12.62
C LYS A 280 34.56 58.08 11.62
N ASN A 281 34.02 59.30 11.78
CA ASN A 281 33.01 60.05 11.04
C ASN A 281 33.55 60.71 9.75
N HIS A 282 32.64 61.00 8.80
CA HIS A 282 32.32 62.33 8.23
C HIS A 282 31.14 62.16 7.22
N ASP A 283 29.95 62.75 7.46
CA ASP A 283 29.50 64.10 7.06
C ASP A 283 29.57 64.34 5.52
N ASN A 284 28.58 64.85 4.77
CA ASN A 284 27.35 65.57 5.07
C ASN A 284 26.49 65.79 3.79
N ASN A 285 25.17 65.88 3.97
CA ASN A 285 24.15 66.70 3.27
C ASN A 285 23.82 66.50 1.76
N LEU A 286 22.54 66.23 1.43
CA LEU A 286 21.46 67.25 1.30
C LEU A 286 20.10 66.61 0.94
N THR A 287 19.05 67.01 1.67
CA THR A 287 17.61 66.65 1.56
C THR A 287 16.84 67.63 0.65
N GLN A 288 15.87 67.20 -0.18
CA GLN A 288 14.38 67.24 -0.02
C GLN A 288 13.81 67.01 -1.45
N SER A 289 12.64 66.43 -1.77
CA SER A 289 11.35 66.09 -1.14
C SER A 289 10.75 64.92 -1.97
N GLY A 290 9.96 63.94 -1.51
CA GLY A 290 8.90 63.88 -0.51
C GLY A 290 7.60 63.41 -1.19
N SER A 291 7.19 62.14 -0.97
CA SER A 291 5.79 61.63 -0.93
C SER A 291 5.73 60.10 -1.12
N ASP A 292 5.83 59.38 0.01
CA ASP A 292 5.07 58.20 0.45
C ASP A 292 4.50 57.18 -0.56
N SER A 293 5.06 55.96 -0.50
CA SER A 293 4.30 54.70 -0.60
C SER A 293 5.08 53.63 0.18
N SER A 294 4.62 53.32 1.38
CA SER A 294 5.18 52.25 2.24
C SER A 294 4.82 50.86 1.69
N CYS A 295 5.82 50.09 1.25
CA CYS A 295 5.71 48.64 1.04
C CYS A 295 6.66 47.92 1.99
N SER A 296 6.15 46.85 2.61
CA SER A 296 6.80 45.93 3.56
C SER A 296 8.09 45.30 3.00
N PRO A 297 9.00 44.80 3.85
CA PRO A 297 10.33 44.37 3.41
C PRO A 297 10.24 43.06 2.62
N GLU A 298 10.43 43.16 1.31
CA GLU A 298 10.77 42.05 0.43
C GLU A 298 12.12 41.46 0.85
N CYS A 299 12.16 40.14 1.05
CA CYS A 299 13.39 39.36 1.05
C CYS A 299 14.16 39.66 -0.24
N LEU A 300 15.43 40.04 -0.12
CA LEU A 300 16.36 40.09 -1.24
C LEU A 300 16.45 38.70 -1.89
N TRP A 301 15.81 38.53 -3.03
CA TRP A 301 16.07 37.41 -3.92
C TRP A 301 17.32 37.77 -4.74
N GLU A 302 18.40 37.01 -4.61
CA GLU A 302 19.49 37.05 -5.59
C GLU A 302 18.94 36.54 -6.93
N GLU A 303 18.63 37.46 -7.85
CA GLU A 303 18.25 37.15 -9.23
C GLU A 303 19.38 36.37 -9.92
N GLY A 304 19.11 35.12 -10.31
CA GLY A 304 19.98 34.37 -11.25
C GLY A 304 20.39 32.93 -10.87
N LYS A 305 20.00 32.39 -9.71
CA LYS A 305 20.30 30.98 -9.39
C LYS A 305 19.34 30.03 -10.13
N GLU A 306 19.90 29.11 -10.93
CA GLU A 306 19.15 28.02 -11.59
C GLU A 306 18.43 27.20 -10.51
N VAL A 307 17.08 27.19 -10.55
CA VAL A 307 16.27 26.39 -9.63
C VAL A 307 15.91 25.09 -10.31
N ILE A 308 16.45 23.99 -9.83
CA ILE A 308 16.17 22.65 -10.36
C ILE A 308 15.12 21.97 -9.48
N PRO A 309 13.95 21.61 -10.02
CA PRO A 309 12.96 20.83 -9.28
C PRO A 309 13.43 19.39 -9.10
N THR A 310 13.13 18.81 -7.94
CA THR A 310 13.38 17.40 -7.65
C THR A 310 12.09 16.59 -7.69
N PHE A 311 12.21 15.27 -7.63
CA PHE A 311 11.07 14.37 -7.42
C PHE A 311 10.11 14.86 -6.31
N PHE A 312 10.65 15.32 -5.17
CA PHE A 312 9.85 15.74 -4.01
C PHE A 312 9.02 17.00 -4.25
N SER A 313 9.46 17.87 -5.17
CA SER A 313 8.71 19.08 -5.58
C SER A 313 7.75 18.86 -6.74
N THR A 314 7.88 17.74 -7.46
CA THR A 314 7.09 17.45 -8.68
C THR A 314 6.09 16.32 -8.51
N MET A 315 6.21 15.55 -7.41
CA MET A 315 5.23 14.54 -7.09
C MET A 315 3.84 15.16 -6.97
N ASN A 316 2.84 14.52 -7.58
CA ASN A 316 1.48 15.06 -7.68
C ASN A 316 0.83 15.39 -6.33
N THR A 317 1.30 14.76 -5.25
CA THR A 317 0.80 14.99 -3.89
C THR A 317 1.97 14.80 -2.94
N SER A 318 2.55 15.89 -2.44
CA SER A 318 3.55 15.84 -1.37
C SER A 318 2.86 15.85 -0.01
N PHE A 319 3.48 15.26 1.02
CA PHE A 319 3.00 15.37 2.40
C PHE A 319 2.94 16.83 2.88
N SER A 320 3.77 17.72 2.31
CA SER A 320 3.74 19.17 2.59
C SER A 320 2.48 19.86 2.09
N ASP A 321 1.82 19.29 1.08
CA ASP A 321 0.67 19.90 0.41
C ASP A 321 -0.65 19.44 1.03
N ILE A 322 -0.59 18.52 1.99
CA ILE A 322 -1.75 18.02 2.71
C ILE A 322 -2.10 19.01 3.83
N GLU A 323 -3.17 19.76 3.62
CA GLU A 323 -3.81 20.53 4.68
C GLU A 323 -4.63 19.60 5.58
N LEU A 324 -4.40 19.69 6.89
CA LEU A 324 -5.17 18.93 7.87
C LEU A 324 -6.56 19.55 8.02
N LEU A 325 -7.58 18.69 8.12
CA LEU A 325 -8.96 19.08 8.41
C LEU A 325 -9.11 19.38 9.92
N GLU A 326 -10.35 19.68 10.33
CA GLU A 326 -10.73 19.84 11.74
C GLU A 326 -10.18 18.69 12.61
N ASP A 327 -9.81 19.02 13.85
CA ASP A 327 -9.19 18.10 14.82
C ASP A 327 -7.91 17.40 14.34
N SER A 328 -7.13 18.07 13.49
CA SER A 328 -5.94 17.50 12.85
C SER A 328 -6.26 16.27 11.98
N GLY A 329 -7.47 16.22 11.42
CA GLY A 329 -7.93 15.15 10.54
C GLY A 329 -7.06 15.03 9.28
N ILE A 330 -6.45 13.85 9.06
CA ILE A 330 -5.59 13.63 7.88
C ILE A 330 -6.47 13.19 6.71
N PRO A 331 -6.58 13.97 5.61
CA PRO A 331 -7.39 13.60 4.45
C PRO A 331 -6.96 12.26 3.85
N THR A 332 -7.87 11.29 3.79
CA THR A 332 -7.58 9.92 3.37
C THR A 332 -6.96 9.86 1.97
N GLU A 333 -7.62 10.50 1.00
CA GLU A 333 -7.22 10.43 -0.42
C GLU A 333 -5.84 11.06 -0.68
N ALA A 334 -5.59 12.24 -0.12
CA ALA A 334 -4.32 12.95 -0.29
C ALA A 334 -3.16 12.20 0.40
N PHE A 335 -3.40 11.61 1.57
CA PHE A 335 -2.40 10.80 2.27
C PHE A 335 -2.04 9.54 1.47
N LEU A 336 -3.04 8.80 0.98
CA LEU A 336 -2.81 7.60 0.18
C LEU A 336 -2.13 7.91 -1.16
N ALA A 337 -2.47 9.05 -1.78
CA ALA A 337 -1.80 9.52 -3.00
C ALA A 337 -0.31 9.84 -2.74
N SER A 338 0.01 10.50 -1.63
CA SER A 338 1.39 10.81 -1.23
C SER A 338 2.20 9.55 -0.95
N CYS A 339 1.59 8.55 -0.30
CA CYS A 339 2.18 7.23 -0.12
C CYS A 339 2.44 6.53 -1.46
N TYR A 340 1.52 6.61 -2.42
CA TYR A 340 1.68 5.95 -3.72
C TYR A 340 2.74 6.64 -4.60
N ALA A 341 2.92 7.95 -4.44
CA ALA A 341 3.84 8.74 -5.27
C ALA A 341 5.30 8.28 -5.19
N VAL A 342 5.72 7.60 -4.13
CA VAL A 342 7.10 7.07 -3.98
C VAL A 342 7.33 5.76 -4.75
N VAL A 343 6.28 5.07 -5.19
CA VAL A 343 6.37 3.77 -5.89
C VAL A 343 7.21 3.84 -7.17
N PRO A 344 7.03 4.82 -8.07
CA PRO A 344 7.86 4.95 -9.27
C PRO A 344 9.35 5.14 -8.97
N VAL A 345 9.70 5.74 -7.82
CA VAL A 345 11.10 5.86 -7.40
C VAL A 345 11.66 4.50 -7.03
N LEU A 346 10.91 3.68 -6.28
CA LEU A 346 11.32 2.30 -5.97
C LEU A 346 11.54 1.47 -7.24
N ASP A 347 10.69 1.66 -8.25
CA ASP A 347 10.84 1.00 -9.56
C ASP A 347 12.12 1.44 -10.29
N LYS A 348 12.52 2.71 -10.19
CA LYS A 348 13.77 3.23 -10.77
C LYS A 348 15.02 2.73 -10.04
N LEU A 349 14.97 2.65 -8.70
CA LEU A 349 16.10 2.23 -7.88
C LEU A 349 16.38 0.72 -8.02
N GLY A 350 15.36 -0.08 -8.31
CA GLY A 350 15.53 -1.51 -8.51
C GLY A 350 14.21 -2.27 -8.44
N PRO A 351 13.56 -2.56 -9.58
CA PRO A 351 12.20 -3.09 -9.60
C PRO A 351 12.10 -4.50 -8.99
N THR A 352 13.18 -5.29 -9.06
CA THR A 352 13.22 -6.65 -8.50
C THR A 352 13.60 -6.65 -7.01
N VAL A 353 14.52 -5.77 -6.61
CA VAL A 353 15.10 -5.78 -5.25
C VAL A 353 14.22 -5.04 -4.25
N PHE A 354 13.50 -4.01 -4.70
CA PHE A 354 12.51 -3.30 -3.91
C PHE A 354 11.08 -3.82 -4.11
N ALA A 355 10.89 -4.91 -4.88
CA ALA A 355 9.57 -5.52 -5.09
C ALA A 355 8.84 -5.85 -3.77
N PRO A 356 9.48 -6.45 -2.74
CA PRO A 356 8.79 -6.73 -1.48
C PRO A 356 8.28 -5.45 -0.79
N VAL A 357 9.08 -4.39 -0.78
CA VAL A 357 8.73 -3.09 -0.18
C VAL A 357 7.60 -2.42 -0.95
N LYS A 358 7.67 -2.43 -2.28
CA LYS A 358 6.61 -1.92 -3.15
C LYS A 358 5.30 -2.69 -2.96
N MET A 359 5.36 -4.01 -2.91
CA MET A 359 4.18 -4.86 -2.73
C MET A 359 3.52 -4.63 -1.38
N ASP A 360 4.31 -4.48 -0.31
CA ASP A 360 3.80 -4.15 1.02
C ASP A 360 3.11 -2.77 1.03
N LEU A 361 3.80 -1.74 0.53
CA LEU A 361 3.26 -0.37 0.46
C LEU A 361 1.94 -0.32 -0.34
N VAL A 362 1.95 -0.87 -1.56
CA VAL A 362 0.77 -0.87 -2.45
C VAL A 362 -0.35 -1.74 -1.87
N GLY A 363 -0.01 -2.86 -1.25
CA GLY A 363 -0.97 -3.75 -0.57
C GLY A 363 -1.69 -3.03 0.56
N ASN A 364 -0.95 -2.31 1.41
CA ASN A 364 -1.50 -1.58 2.54
C ASN A 364 -2.32 -0.36 2.08
N ILE A 365 -1.85 0.41 1.09
CA ILE A 365 -2.65 1.47 0.46
C ILE A 365 -3.98 0.92 -0.06
N LYS A 366 -3.94 -0.23 -0.75
CA LYS A 366 -5.15 -0.86 -1.31
C LYS A 366 -6.16 -1.22 -0.21
N LYS A 367 -5.72 -1.81 0.90
CA LYS A 367 -6.59 -2.19 2.02
C LYS A 367 -7.26 -0.97 2.67
N VAL A 368 -6.51 0.10 2.94
CA VAL A 368 -7.09 1.35 3.48
C VAL A 368 -8.08 1.95 2.47
N ASN A 369 -7.71 1.98 1.18
CA ASN A 369 -8.59 2.47 0.13
C ASN A 369 -9.87 1.63 -0.02
N GLN A 370 -9.81 0.31 0.18
CA GLN A 370 -10.98 -0.56 0.13
C GLN A 370 -12.03 -0.17 1.17
N LYS A 371 -11.61 0.24 2.38
CA LYS A 371 -12.52 0.76 3.41
C LYS A 371 -13.01 2.16 3.07
N TYR A 372 -12.13 3.05 2.60
CA TYR A 372 -12.49 4.41 2.16
C TYR A 372 -13.62 4.42 1.11
N ILE A 373 -13.53 3.57 0.08
CA ILE A 373 -14.52 3.56 -1.01
C ILE A 373 -15.88 3.00 -0.61
N THR A 374 -16.03 2.35 0.56
CA THR A 374 -17.35 1.88 1.00
C THR A 374 -18.25 3.03 1.42
N ASN A 375 -17.68 4.10 1.97
CA ASN A 375 -18.40 5.33 2.28
C ASN A 375 -17.44 6.54 2.32
N LYS A 376 -17.26 7.22 1.17
CA LYS A 376 -16.30 8.34 1.06
C LYS A 376 -16.70 9.58 1.86
N GLU A 377 -17.99 9.80 2.07
CA GLU A 377 -18.51 10.95 2.84
C GLU A 377 -18.24 10.79 4.33
N GLU A 378 -18.24 9.55 4.82
CA GLU A 378 -17.93 9.22 6.20
C GLU A 378 -16.42 9.11 6.42
N PHE A 379 -15.69 8.47 5.50
CA PHE A 379 -14.26 8.17 5.65
C PHE A 379 -13.34 9.24 5.07
N THR A 380 -13.69 10.51 5.27
CA THR A 380 -12.90 11.66 4.77
C THR A 380 -11.50 11.73 5.37
N THR A 381 -11.31 11.21 6.59
CA THR A 381 -10.01 11.18 7.29
C THR A 381 -9.60 9.79 7.72
N LEU A 382 -8.29 9.57 7.86
CA LEU A 382 -7.74 8.31 8.37
C LEU A 382 -8.25 8.00 9.78
N GLN A 383 -8.38 9.02 10.63
CA GLN A 383 -8.94 8.87 11.99
C GLN A 383 -10.34 8.29 11.95
N LYS A 384 -11.23 8.78 11.08
CA LYS A 384 -12.61 8.27 10.98
C LYS A 384 -12.64 6.80 10.55
N ILE A 385 -11.74 6.39 9.65
CA ILE A 385 -11.61 4.98 9.24
C ILE A 385 -11.25 4.10 10.44
N VAL A 386 -10.20 4.47 11.18
CA VAL A 386 -9.72 3.70 12.33
C VAL A 386 -10.77 3.68 13.44
N LEU A 387 -11.32 4.84 13.81
CA LEU A 387 -12.33 4.95 14.86
C LEU A 387 -13.59 4.13 14.54
N HIS A 388 -14.05 4.13 13.29
CA HIS A 388 -15.15 3.27 12.89
C HIS A 388 -14.80 1.78 13.06
N GLU A 389 -13.59 1.35 12.68
CA GLU A 389 -13.20 -0.06 12.86
C GLU A 389 -13.03 -0.46 14.33
N VAL A 390 -12.62 0.48 15.18
CA VAL A 390 -12.57 0.29 16.64
C VAL A 390 -13.98 0.18 17.22
N GLU A 391 -14.89 1.08 16.87
CA GLU A 391 -16.29 1.05 17.34
C GLU A 391 -17.03 -0.20 16.89
N ALA A 392 -16.74 -0.69 15.69
CA ALA A 392 -17.33 -1.91 15.14
C ALA A 392 -16.63 -3.20 15.61
N ASP A 393 -15.60 -3.12 16.45
CA ASP A 393 -14.79 -4.24 16.94
C ASP A 393 -14.19 -5.11 15.81
N VAL A 394 -13.78 -4.47 14.71
CA VAL A 394 -13.16 -5.11 13.54
C VAL A 394 -11.73 -4.66 13.27
N ALA A 395 -11.17 -3.78 14.12
CA ALA A 395 -9.81 -3.26 13.97
C ALA A 395 -8.73 -4.38 13.97
N GLN A 396 -8.96 -5.46 14.71
CA GLN A 396 -8.06 -6.63 14.80
C GLN A 396 -8.39 -7.74 13.78
N VAL A 397 -9.41 -7.55 12.94
CA VAL A 397 -9.74 -8.52 11.89
C VAL A 397 -8.65 -8.48 10.83
N ARG A 398 -8.23 -9.65 10.38
CA ARG A 398 -7.21 -9.80 9.34
C ARG A 398 -7.60 -9.01 8.09
N ASN A 399 -6.68 -8.19 7.58
CA ASN A 399 -6.89 -7.27 6.46
C ASN A 399 -7.76 -6.04 6.77
N SER A 400 -7.91 -5.66 8.03
CA SER A 400 -8.54 -4.39 8.40
C SER A 400 -7.76 -3.19 7.83
N ALA A 401 -8.44 -2.05 7.67
CA ALA A 401 -7.77 -0.81 7.30
C ALA A 401 -6.84 -0.33 8.42
N THR A 402 -7.18 -0.62 9.68
CA THR A 402 -6.37 -0.30 10.86
C THR A 402 -5.04 -1.04 10.87
N GLU A 403 -5.03 -2.35 10.58
CA GLU A 403 -3.81 -3.15 10.43
C GLU A 403 -2.98 -2.65 9.24
N ALA A 404 -3.63 -2.38 8.11
CA ALA A 404 -2.94 -1.88 6.92
C ALA A 404 -2.27 -0.53 7.15
N LEU A 405 -2.95 0.40 7.83
CA LEU A 405 -2.43 1.71 8.14
C LEU A 405 -1.30 1.64 9.19
N LEU A 406 -1.31 0.64 10.10
CA LEU A 406 -0.21 0.37 11.02
C LEU A 406 1.08 0.04 10.27
N TRP A 407 1.02 -0.92 9.33
CA TRP A 407 2.18 -1.27 8.52
C TRP A 407 2.63 -0.13 7.61
N LEU A 408 1.67 0.61 7.04
CA LEU A 408 1.95 1.78 6.21
C LEU A 408 2.71 2.85 7.01
N LYS A 409 2.28 3.21 8.23
CA LYS A 409 2.98 4.20 9.04
C LYS A 409 4.35 3.74 9.50
N ARG A 410 4.53 2.43 9.80
CA ARG A 410 5.85 1.84 10.11
C ARG A 410 6.80 1.95 8.91
N GLY A 411 6.32 1.66 7.71
CA GLY A 411 7.07 1.84 6.46
C GLY A 411 7.44 3.30 6.18
N LEU A 412 6.53 4.25 6.43
CA LEU A 412 6.80 5.67 6.27
C LEU A 412 7.82 6.20 7.29
N LYS A 413 7.79 5.73 8.55
CA LYS A 413 8.84 6.05 9.54
C LYS A 413 10.22 5.61 9.06
N PHE A 414 10.31 4.43 8.46
CA PHE A 414 11.54 3.94 7.84
C PHE A 414 11.99 4.85 6.69
N LEU A 415 11.09 5.18 5.76
CA LEU A 415 11.39 6.09 4.65
C LEU A 415 11.87 7.47 5.14
N LYS A 416 11.18 8.05 6.13
CA LYS A 416 11.58 9.31 6.77
C LYS A 416 12.99 9.21 7.34
N GLY A 417 13.27 8.14 8.10
CA GLY A 417 14.58 7.89 8.69
C GLY A 417 15.68 7.84 7.63
N PHE A 418 15.46 7.06 6.57
CA PHE A 418 16.40 6.93 5.46
C PHE A 418 16.68 8.26 4.76
N LEU A 419 15.62 9.00 4.39
CA LEU A 419 15.76 10.29 3.72
C LEU A 419 16.38 11.36 4.64
N THR A 420 16.21 11.25 5.95
CA THR A 420 16.87 12.13 6.92
C THR A 420 18.38 11.88 6.99
N GLU A 421 18.82 10.62 6.98
CA GLU A 421 20.26 10.29 6.91
C GLU A 421 20.89 10.87 5.62
N VAL A 422 20.21 10.69 4.47
CA VAL A 422 20.65 11.26 3.18
C VAL A 422 20.68 12.78 3.21
N LYS A 423 19.64 13.43 3.77
CA LYS A 423 19.58 14.89 3.92
C LYS A 423 20.74 15.40 4.78
N ASN A 424 21.10 14.68 5.84
CA ASN A 424 22.20 15.04 6.73
C ASN A 424 23.59 14.82 6.12
N GLY A 425 23.65 14.32 4.88
CA GLY A 425 24.88 14.21 4.10
C GLY A 425 25.43 12.80 3.96
N GLU A 426 24.72 11.77 4.46
CA GLU A 426 25.13 10.38 4.22
C GLU A 426 25.12 10.07 2.72
N LYS A 427 26.24 9.55 2.24
CA LYS A 427 26.44 9.20 0.82
C LYS A 427 26.41 7.69 0.63
N ASP A 428 26.70 6.90 1.66
CA ASP A 428 26.52 5.45 1.58
C ASP A 428 25.05 5.08 1.82
N ILE A 429 24.35 4.77 0.72
CA ILE A 429 22.93 4.37 0.73
C ILE A 429 22.72 3.12 1.60
N GLN A 430 23.68 2.20 1.65
CA GLN A 430 23.57 1.01 2.51
C GLN A 430 23.61 1.41 3.98
N THR A 431 24.54 2.28 4.36
CA THR A 431 24.62 2.80 5.73
C THR A 431 23.35 3.56 6.12
N ALA A 432 22.85 4.45 5.25
CA ALA A 432 21.61 5.19 5.49
C ALA A 432 20.39 4.25 5.67
N LEU A 433 20.22 3.26 4.79
CA LEU A 433 19.12 2.29 4.87
C LEU A 433 19.22 1.43 6.13
N ASN A 434 20.41 0.93 6.46
CA ASN A 434 20.62 0.07 7.62
C ASN A 434 20.37 0.82 8.95
N ASN A 435 20.83 2.07 9.04
CA ASN A 435 20.57 2.93 10.20
C ASN A 435 19.08 3.21 10.38
N ALA A 436 18.38 3.57 9.30
CA ALA A 436 16.94 3.80 9.34
C ALA A 436 16.17 2.53 9.72
N TYR A 437 16.51 1.39 9.13
CA TYR A 437 15.87 0.11 9.41
C TYR A 437 16.03 -0.31 10.86
N GLY A 438 17.24 -0.16 11.41
CA GLY A 438 17.55 -0.48 12.80
C GLY A 438 16.71 0.30 13.81
N LYS A 439 16.38 1.56 13.50
CA LYS A 439 15.57 2.46 14.34
C LYS A 439 14.05 2.29 14.16
N THR A 440 13.61 1.52 13.16
CA THR A 440 12.19 1.48 12.75
C THR A 440 11.69 0.04 12.54
N LEU A 441 11.71 -0.46 11.31
CA LEU A 441 11.08 -1.73 10.92
C LEU A 441 11.72 -2.97 11.56
N ARG A 442 13.00 -2.93 11.95
CA ARG A 442 13.72 -4.11 12.46
C ARG A 442 13.04 -4.76 13.65
N GLN A 443 12.45 -3.98 14.54
CA GLN A 443 11.78 -4.48 15.74
C GLN A 443 10.50 -5.27 15.42
N HIS A 444 9.86 -4.97 14.28
CA HIS A 444 8.61 -5.61 13.82
C HIS A 444 8.85 -6.76 12.84
N HIS A 445 10.10 -7.02 12.46
CA HIS A 445 10.46 -8.08 11.52
C HIS A 445 11.15 -9.25 12.22
N GLY A 446 10.72 -10.46 11.90
CA GLY A 446 11.27 -11.73 12.33
C GLY A 446 12.55 -12.08 11.57
N TRP A 447 13.16 -13.21 11.94
CA TRP A 447 14.46 -13.60 11.39
C TRP A 447 14.46 -13.73 9.85
N VAL A 448 13.38 -14.26 9.27
CA VAL A 448 13.26 -14.44 7.80
C VAL A 448 13.18 -13.09 7.09
N VAL A 449 12.28 -12.20 7.52
CA VAL A 449 12.08 -10.88 6.89
C VAL A 449 13.32 -10.00 7.06
N ARG A 450 14.04 -10.10 8.18
CA ARG A 450 15.36 -9.48 8.35
C ARG A 450 16.38 -9.96 7.33
N GLY A 451 16.35 -11.25 6.97
CA GLY A 451 17.18 -11.83 5.92
C GLY A 451 16.87 -11.26 4.53
N VAL A 452 15.58 -11.09 4.20
CA VAL A 452 15.14 -10.45 2.95
C VAL A 452 15.61 -9.00 2.89
N PHE A 453 15.49 -8.24 3.98
CA PHE A 453 16.01 -6.88 4.05
C PHE A 453 17.53 -6.85 3.83
N ALA A 454 18.30 -7.77 4.40
CA ALA A 454 19.75 -7.84 4.20
C ALA A 454 20.14 -8.12 2.73
N LEU A 455 19.32 -8.86 1.99
CA LEU A 455 19.51 -9.05 0.54
C LEU A 455 19.20 -7.76 -0.24
N ALA A 456 18.08 -7.08 0.07
CA ALA A 456 17.75 -5.80 -0.52
C ALA A 456 18.83 -4.74 -0.26
N LEU A 457 19.40 -4.74 0.96
CA LEU A 457 20.48 -3.85 1.35
C LEU A 457 21.75 -4.05 0.51
N ARG A 458 22.14 -5.30 0.24
CA ARG A 458 23.29 -5.60 -0.62
C ARG A 458 23.10 -5.17 -2.06
N ALA A 459 21.84 -5.09 -2.50
CA ALA A 459 21.47 -4.64 -3.82
C ALA A 459 21.07 -3.15 -3.86
N ALA A 460 21.32 -2.40 -2.78
CA ALA A 460 21.08 -0.98 -2.74
C ALA A 460 21.93 -0.27 -3.82
N PRO A 461 21.38 0.78 -4.46
CA PRO A 461 22.07 1.52 -5.50
C PRO A 461 23.25 2.32 -4.96
N SER A 462 24.12 2.78 -5.86
CA SER A 462 25.09 3.81 -5.51
C SER A 462 24.39 5.12 -5.16
N TYR A 463 25.09 6.04 -4.48
CA TYR A 463 24.55 7.38 -4.24
C TYR A 463 24.15 8.08 -5.53
N GLU A 464 24.99 7.97 -6.55
CA GLU A 464 24.80 8.62 -7.85
C GLU A 464 23.53 8.11 -8.55
N ASP A 465 23.35 6.78 -8.59
CA ASP A 465 22.13 6.17 -9.16
C ASP A 465 20.88 6.55 -8.36
N PHE A 466 21.01 6.66 -7.03
CA PHE A 466 19.92 7.09 -6.16
C PHE A 466 19.49 8.54 -6.47
N VAL A 467 20.43 9.48 -6.51
CA VAL A 467 20.09 10.88 -6.83
C VAL A 467 19.64 11.04 -8.27
N ALA A 468 20.19 10.28 -9.21
CA ALA A 468 19.76 10.27 -10.60
C ALA A 468 18.29 9.83 -10.73
N ALA A 469 17.85 8.84 -9.95
CA ALA A 469 16.45 8.40 -9.93
C ALA A 469 15.47 9.50 -9.45
N LEU A 470 15.95 10.46 -8.64
CA LEU A 470 15.20 11.59 -8.10
C LEU A 470 15.23 12.84 -8.99
N THR A 471 15.96 12.82 -10.10
CA THR A 471 15.97 13.89 -11.09
C THR A 471 14.77 13.83 -12.03
N ILE A 472 14.36 15.00 -12.53
CA ILE A 472 13.33 15.13 -13.56
C ILE A 472 13.94 15.06 -14.96
N LYS A 473 15.11 15.68 -15.13
CA LYS A 473 15.92 15.58 -16.36
C LYS A 473 17.22 14.87 -16.06
N GLU A 474 17.60 13.97 -16.96
CA GLU A 474 18.89 13.27 -16.86
C GLU A 474 20.05 14.26 -16.78
N GLY A 475 21.00 13.98 -15.89
CA GLY A 475 22.19 14.82 -15.66
C GLY A 475 22.00 15.97 -14.67
N ASP A 476 20.77 16.30 -14.24
CA ASP A 476 20.56 17.39 -13.28
C ASP A 476 21.23 17.13 -11.91
N HIS A 477 21.40 15.87 -11.52
CA HIS A 477 22.06 15.47 -10.27
C HIS A 477 23.53 15.89 -10.17
N GLN A 478 24.17 16.21 -11.30
CA GLN A 478 25.57 16.68 -11.34
C GLN A 478 25.69 18.19 -11.05
N LYS A 479 24.58 18.92 -11.07
CA LYS A 479 24.56 20.36 -10.83
C LYS A 479 24.40 20.65 -9.35
N GLU A 480 25.15 21.62 -8.83
CA GLU A 480 25.03 22.08 -7.44
C GLU A 480 23.61 22.56 -7.10
N ALA A 481 22.93 23.18 -8.07
CA ALA A 481 21.54 23.59 -7.98
C ALA A 481 20.57 22.44 -7.61
N PHE A 482 20.85 21.21 -8.05
CA PHE A 482 20.04 20.05 -7.66
C PHE A 482 20.26 19.66 -6.19
N SER A 483 21.50 19.74 -5.70
CA SER A 483 21.79 19.47 -4.28
C SER A 483 21.10 20.49 -3.37
N ILE A 484 21.09 21.77 -3.77
CA ILE A 484 20.35 22.83 -3.08
C ILE A 484 18.84 22.57 -3.14
N GLY A 485 18.31 22.18 -4.30
CA GLY A 485 16.91 21.80 -4.49
C GLY A 485 16.49 20.64 -3.61
N MET A 486 17.29 19.56 -3.56
CA MET A 486 17.08 18.40 -2.69
C MET A 486 17.00 18.79 -1.23
N GLN A 487 17.91 19.65 -0.75
CA GLN A 487 17.90 20.14 0.63
C GLN A 487 16.64 20.94 0.95
N ARG A 488 16.25 21.85 0.05
CA ARG A 488 15.03 22.65 0.19
C ARG A 488 13.80 21.75 0.24
N ASP A 489 13.65 20.85 -0.72
CA ASP A 489 12.43 20.04 -0.88
C ASP A 489 12.30 19.02 0.28
N LEU A 490 13.41 18.37 0.69
CA LEU A 490 13.41 17.50 1.88
C LEU A 490 13.21 18.27 3.20
N SER A 491 13.52 19.56 3.24
CA SER A 491 13.22 20.41 4.41
C SER A 491 11.75 20.74 4.58
N LEU A 492 10.94 20.59 3.53
CA LEU A 492 9.49 20.71 3.60
C LEU A 492 8.83 19.34 3.76
N TYR A 493 9.30 18.36 2.99
CA TYR A 493 8.73 17.02 2.94
C TYR A 493 8.82 16.26 4.27
N LEU A 494 10.00 16.24 4.90
CA LEU A 494 10.24 15.42 6.10
C LEU A 494 9.47 15.93 7.33
N PRO A 495 9.46 17.24 7.67
CA PRO A 495 8.67 17.72 8.81
C PRO A 495 7.16 17.54 8.62
N ALA A 496 6.66 17.69 7.39
CA ALA A 496 5.24 17.48 7.09
C ALA A 496 4.84 16.01 7.28
N MET A 497 5.65 15.08 6.78
CA MET A 497 5.47 13.64 7.02
C MET A 497 5.55 13.32 8.52
N GLU A 498 6.52 13.89 9.23
CA GLU A 498 6.68 13.68 10.68
C GLU A 498 5.45 14.12 11.47
N LYS A 499 4.88 15.29 11.16
CA LYS A 499 3.66 15.79 11.80
C LYS A 499 2.50 14.81 11.64
N GLN A 500 2.28 14.29 10.43
CA GLN A 500 1.20 13.35 10.15
C GLN A 500 1.43 11.99 10.83
N LEU A 501 2.67 11.50 10.84
CA LEU A 501 3.02 10.26 11.54
C LEU A 501 2.84 10.39 13.06
N ALA A 502 3.19 11.54 13.65
CA ALA A 502 2.97 11.79 15.07
C ALA A 502 1.47 11.77 15.44
N ILE A 503 0.61 12.35 14.61
CA ILE A 503 -0.84 12.30 14.78
C ILE A 503 -1.34 10.84 14.75
N LEU A 504 -0.86 10.04 13.79
CA LEU A 504 -1.21 8.62 13.70
C LEU A 504 -0.63 7.79 14.85
N ASP A 505 0.53 8.15 15.38
CA ASP A 505 1.10 7.51 16.57
C ASP A 505 0.22 7.75 17.79
N THR A 506 -0.11 9.01 18.07
CA THR A 506 -1.02 9.34 19.18
C THR A 506 -2.37 8.64 19.05
N LEU A 507 -2.96 8.59 17.85
CA LEU A 507 -4.21 7.86 17.62
C LEU A 507 -4.07 6.37 17.99
N TYR A 508 -3.03 5.70 17.52
CA TYR A 508 -2.85 4.27 17.77
C TYR A 508 -2.51 3.97 19.23
N GLU A 509 -1.71 4.82 19.88
CA GLU A 509 -1.36 4.70 21.29
C GLU A 509 -2.58 4.88 22.20
N VAL A 510 -3.38 5.92 21.98
CA VAL A 510 -4.59 6.22 22.77
C VAL A 510 -5.62 5.09 22.69
N HIS A 511 -5.74 4.44 21.53
CA HIS A 511 -6.69 3.36 21.31
C HIS A 511 -6.11 1.95 21.52
N GLY A 512 -4.85 1.83 21.95
CA GLY A 512 -4.21 0.53 22.21
C GLY A 512 -4.05 -0.34 20.95
N LEU A 513 -3.81 0.27 19.79
CA LEU A 513 -3.74 -0.37 18.48
C LEU A 513 -2.31 -0.65 18.01
N GLU A 514 -1.29 -0.26 18.79
CA GLU A 514 0.10 -0.62 18.53
C GLU A 514 0.33 -2.10 18.84
N SER A 515 0.21 -2.95 17.82
CA SER A 515 0.49 -4.38 17.95
C SER A 515 1.99 -4.65 18.03
N ASP A 516 2.42 -5.41 19.05
CA ASP A 516 3.79 -5.91 19.19
C ASP A 516 4.10 -7.13 18.29
N GLU A 517 3.15 -7.54 17.44
CA GLU A 517 3.35 -8.69 16.56
C GLU A 517 4.49 -8.45 15.55
N VAL A 518 5.27 -9.51 15.37
CA VAL A 518 6.46 -9.56 14.52
C VAL A 518 6.18 -10.46 13.33
N VAL A 519 6.45 -9.98 12.11
CA VAL A 519 6.24 -10.73 10.84
C VAL A 519 7.50 -11.34 10.27
#